data_AF-A0A6A7BNT5-F1
#
_entry.id   AF-A0A6A7BNT5-F1
#
_cell.length_a   1.000
_cell.length_b   1.000
_cell.length_c   1.000
_cell.angle_alpha   90.00
_cell.angle_beta   90.00
_cell.angle_gamma   90.00
#
_symmetry.space_group_name_H-M   'P 1'
#
loop_
_entity.id
_entity.type
_entity.pdbx_description
1 polymer ?
#
loop_
_entity_poly.entity_id
_entity_poly.type
_entity_poly.pdbx_seq_one_letter_code
_entity_poly.pdbx_strand_id
1 'polypeptide(L)'
;MGNLFSSPSADDWKSDVRYAMESGAFCVICGGPFDIEGNVYGIDPKDPRYDWLNNFRLLGNITDVAASKIASENASATNDSAVKGMFLSERAWFSMSESQYLHVPSQDNLGDIWFDTPSYTSNAGTLFPLHEACISLGCKVIENLRLEPTDRKLEPALSVLSQLLNASFRTRYAGSDVADDTRNDLFDLCKSSDEKGPRSVLAMTRLEWWGGEYDRFYANPLDEVNTSPFVLTILQASPHMELEQSQTWVSSRKPTTLEGFPPELVDLICDYLSARSVVALHRTSKALAMKTPMNNKFWRDSLRDGSLHPHLWDLDTKWIEHGLQQSRPRFLDPTAAFDWKGVAQILFAASLANSDRDPRMKDLPHHLWNRCRIWNIIKEALVDEEMH
;
A
#
# COMPACT_ATOMS: atom_id res chain seq x y z
N MET A 1 -14.91 -45.28 -23.86
CA MET A 1 -13.66 -45.80 -23.27
C MET A 1 -12.52 -45.25 -24.11
N GLY A 2 -11.59 -44.41 -23.65
CA GLY A 2 -11.36 -43.80 -22.35
C GLY A 2 -10.58 -42.49 -22.50
N ASN A 3 -10.73 -41.61 -21.51
CA ASN A 3 -9.89 -40.45 -21.23
C ASN A 3 -8.45 -40.89 -20.99
N LEU A 4 -7.46 -40.18 -21.54
CA LEU A 4 -6.07 -40.23 -21.07
C LEU A 4 -5.28 -39.01 -21.59
N PHE A 5 -5.66 -37.80 -21.16
CA PHE A 5 -4.75 -36.67 -20.97
C PHE A 5 -5.32 -35.76 -19.87
N SER A 6 -5.47 -36.32 -18.68
CA SER A 6 -5.42 -35.52 -17.45
C SER A 6 -3.97 -35.07 -17.31
N SER A 7 -3.68 -33.87 -17.79
CA SER A 7 -2.46 -33.15 -17.44
C SER A 7 -2.36 -33.09 -15.90
N PRO A 8 -1.23 -33.47 -15.30
CA PRO A 8 -1.03 -33.25 -13.87
C PRO A 8 -1.18 -31.75 -13.62
N SER A 9 -1.97 -31.37 -12.63
CA SER A 9 -1.98 -30.01 -12.09
C SER A 9 -0.54 -29.62 -11.78
N ALA A 10 -0.01 -28.64 -12.49
CA ALA A 10 1.29 -28.06 -12.24
C ALA A 10 1.22 -27.19 -10.98
N ASP A 11 1.06 -27.81 -9.82
CA ASP A 11 0.96 -27.12 -8.53
C ASP A 11 1.69 -27.92 -7.46
N ASP A 12 3.02 -27.77 -7.41
CA ASP A 12 3.79 -28.02 -6.18
C ASP A 12 5.13 -27.28 -6.27
N TRP A 13 5.07 -25.95 -6.52
CA TRP A 13 6.15 -25.07 -6.08
C TRP A 13 6.00 -24.89 -4.56
N LYS A 14 6.46 -25.89 -3.81
CA LYS A 14 6.19 -26.00 -2.37
C LYS A 14 7.35 -25.66 -1.44
N SER A 15 8.62 -25.56 -1.86
CA SER A 15 9.67 -25.82 -0.86
C SER A 15 10.23 -24.64 -0.07
N ASP A 16 10.33 -23.41 -0.60
CA ASP A 16 11.13 -22.37 0.09
C ASP A 16 10.30 -21.16 0.55
N VAL A 17 9.35 -20.74 -0.29
CA VAL A 17 8.38 -19.68 0.04
C VAL A 17 7.50 -20.09 1.21
N ARG A 18 7.01 -21.34 1.21
CA ARG A 18 6.19 -21.87 2.31
C ARG A 18 7.01 -22.09 3.58
N TYR A 19 8.25 -22.55 3.44
CA TYR A 19 9.16 -22.68 4.57
C TYR A 19 9.51 -21.32 5.20
N ALA A 20 9.76 -20.29 4.38
CA ALA A 20 9.91 -18.92 4.86
C ALA A 20 8.65 -18.44 5.59
N MET A 21 7.46 -18.94 5.20
CA MET A 21 6.22 -18.61 5.88
C MET A 21 6.02 -19.30 7.22
N GLU A 22 6.34 -20.59 7.27
CA GLU A 22 6.35 -21.38 8.52
C GLU A 22 7.32 -20.77 9.54
N SER A 23 8.48 -20.31 9.08
CA SER A 23 9.52 -19.70 9.93
C SER A 23 9.28 -18.23 10.25
N GLY A 24 8.27 -17.57 9.68
CA GLY A 24 8.02 -16.16 9.94
C GLY A 24 9.05 -15.20 9.33
N ALA A 25 9.89 -15.68 8.41
CA ALA A 25 11.03 -14.97 7.83
C ALA A 25 10.65 -13.91 6.77
N PHE A 26 9.39 -13.49 6.74
CA PHE A 26 8.83 -12.56 5.76
C PHE A 26 7.99 -11.48 6.43
N CYS A 27 7.92 -10.33 5.79
CA CYS A 27 7.05 -9.24 6.22
C CYS A 27 5.59 -9.62 5.94
N VAL A 28 4.79 -9.75 6.99
CA VAL A 28 3.38 -10.14 6.89
C VAL A 28 2.50 -9.13 6.15
N ILE A 29 3.00 -7.91 5.88
CA ILE A 29 2.30 -6.89 5.07
C ILE A 29 2.61 -7.03 3.57
N CYS A 30 3.90 -7.11 3.21
CA CYS A 30 4.31 -7.02 1.80
C CYS A 30 4.72 -8.36 1.18
N GLY A 31 4.98 -9.38 2.00
CA GLY A 31 5.50 -10.69 1.59
C GLY A 31 6.98 -10.71 1.22
N GLY A 32 7.69 -9.59 1.42
CA GLY A 32 9.12 -9.51 1.17
C GLY A 32 9.93 -10.24 2.24
N PRO A 33 11.05 -10.89 1.88
CA PRO A 33 11.92 -11.55 2.85
C PRO A 33 12.70 -10.53 3.68
N PHE A 34 13.24 -10.99 4.81
CA PHE A 34 14.19 -10.24 5.64
C PHE A 34 15.66 -10.56 5.35
N ASP A 35 15.88 -11.61 4.56
CA ASP A 35 17.19 -12.04 4.10
C ASP A 35 17.05 -12.48 2.64
N ILE A 36 17.80 -11.82 1.75
CA ILE A 36 17.82 -12.10 0.31
C ILE A 36 19.05 -12.95 -0.05
N GLU A 37 19.92 -13.24 0.91
CA GLU A 37 21.13 -14.03 0.69
C GLU A 37 20.76 -15.46 0.24
N GLY A 38 21.38 -15.91 -0.85
CA GLY A 38 21.40 -17.32 -1.26
C GLY A 38 20.20 -17.84 -2.06
N ASN A 39 19.06 -17.14 -2.14
CA ASN A 39 17.81 -17.75 -2.64
C ASN A 39 17.12 -17.03 -3.82
N VAL A 40 17.61 -15.86 -4.24
CA VAL A 40 17.06 -15.16 -5.42
C VAL A 40 18.09 -15.09 -6.55
N TYR A 41 17.90 -15.90 -7.58
CA TYR A 41 18.77 -15.91 -8.76
C TYR A 41 18.80 -14.52 -9.43
N GLY A 42 19.97 -13.91 -9.52
CA GLY A 42 20.18 -12.64 -10.22
C GLY A 42 20.08 -11.38 -9.37
N ILE A 43 19.80 -11.48 -8.06
CA ILE A 43 19.90 -10.35 -7.15
C ILE A 43 21.29 -10.30 -6.53
N ASP A 44 21.91 -9.12 -6.55
CA ASP A 44 23.03 -8.78 -5.68
C ASP A 44 22.46 -8.26 -4.35
N PRO A 45 22.59 -8.99 -3.22
CA PRO A 45 22.11 -8.52 -1.92
C PRO A 45 22.77 -7.22 -1.46
N LYS A 46 23.89 -6.82 -2.09
CA LYS A 46 24.59 -5.57 -1.81
C LYS A 46 24.13 -4.40 -2.69
N ASP A 47 23.20 -4.64 -3.61
CA ASP A 47 22.63 -3.56 -4.40
C ASP A 47 21.78 -2.65 -3.48
N PRO A 48 22.11 -1.35 -3.37
CA PRO A 48 21.43 -0.43 -2.47
C PRO A 48 19.92 -0.34 -2.69
N ARG A 49 19.43 -0.71 -3.88
CA ARG A 49 18.00 -0.75 -4.19
C ARG A 49 17.22 -1.72 -3.30
N TYR A 50 17.88 -2.75 -2.76
CA TYR A 50 17.27 -3.75 -1.90
C TYR A 50 17.54 -3.53 -0.40
N ASP A 51 18.32 -2.52 -0.02
CA ASP A 51 18.68 -2.24 1.39
C ASP A 51 17.45 -2.13 2.30
N TRP A 52 16.33 -1.62 1.79
CA TRP A 52 15.10 -1.46 2.56
C TRP A 52 14.49 -2.79 3.03
N LEU A 53 14.74 -3.90 2.32
CA LEU A 53 14.25 -5.23 2.70
C LEU A 53 14.98 -5.78 3.94
N ASN A 54 16.21 -5.33 4.18
CA ASN A 54 16.96 -5.64 5.39
C ASN A 54 16.63 -4.69 6.55
N ASN A 55 15.88 -3.61 6.29
CA ASN A 55 15.46 -2.65 7.31
C ASN A 55 14.07 -3.03 7.85
N PHE A 56 14.06 -3.87 8.88
CA PHE A 56 12.83 -4.33 9.52
C PHE A 56 12.90 -4.28 11.04
N ARG A 57 11.72 -4.30 11.67
CA ARG A 57 11.50 -4.13 13.10
C ARG A 57 10.40 -5.07 13.57
N LEU A 58 10.36 -5.35 14.87
CA LEU A 58 9.30 -6.12 15.52
C LEU A 58 8.26 -5.16 16.09
N LEU A 59 7.00 -5.34 15.69
CA LEU A 59 5.86 -4.55 16.14
C LEU A 59 4.86 -5.41 16.93
N GLY A 60 4.47 -4.98 18.13
CA GLY A 60 3.42 -5.66 18.90
C GLY A 60 3.08 -4.92 20.18
N ASN A 61 2.38 -5.57 21.12
CA ASN A 61 2.15 -4.96 22.44
C ASN A 61 3.36 -5.22 23.34
N ILE A 62 3.64 -4.29 24.27
CA ILE A 62 4.72 -4.44 25.25
C ILE A 62 4.54 -5.72 26.10
N THR A 63 3.29 -6.12 26.35
CA THR A 63 2.95 -7.33 27.11
C THR A 63 3.37 -8.62 26.41
N ASP A 64 3.50 -8.60 25.09
CA ASP A 64 3.76 -9.79 24.28
C ASP A 64 5.27 -10.06 24.14
N VAL A 65 6.11 -9.05 24.38
CA VAL A 65 7.58 -9.12 24.23
C VAL A 65 8.20 -10.24 25.07
N ALA A 66 7.79 -10.36 26.33
CA ALA A 66 8.34 -11.38 27.22
C ALA A 66 7.96 -12.81 26.81
N ALA A 67 6.79 -12.99 26.17
CA ALA A 67 6.32 -14.29 25.72
C ALA A 67 6.99 -14.72 24.41
N SER A 68 7.35 -13.77 23.54
CA SER A 68 8.01 -14.05 22.24
C SER A 68 9.54 -14.20 22.34
N LYS A 69 10.13 -13.90 23.51
CA LYS A 69 11.58 -13.97 23.73
C LYS A 69 12.02 -15.39 24.08
N ILE A 70 13.00 -15.92 23.35
CA ILE A 70 13.52 -17.29 23.54
C ILE A 70 14.80 -17.29 24.37
N ALA A 71 15.67 -16.29 24.17
CA ALA A 71 17.00 -16.24 24.79
C ALA A 71 17.30 -14.87 25.38
N SER A 72 18.35 -14.82 26.21
CA SER A 72 18.87 -13.62 26.88
C SER A 72 18.01 -13.12 28.06
N GLU A 73 17.64 -13.99 29.02
CA GLU A 73 16.71 -13.73 30.14
C GLU A 73 16.85 -12.36 30.82
N ASN A 74 18.08 -11.85 31.00
CA ASN A 74 18.34 -10.57 31.67
C ASN A 74 18.44 -9.34 30.75
N ALA A 75 18.44 -9.53 29.43
CA ALA A 75 18.54 -8.45 28.45
C ALA A 75 17.16 -7.84 28.15
N SER A 76 17.08 -6.51 28.10
CA SER A 76 15.88 -5.80 27.64
C SER A 76 16.10 -5.24 26.24
N ALA A 77 15.08 -5.35 25.40
CA ALA A 77 15.07 -4.73 24.07
C ALA A 77 14.66 -3.27 24.21
N THR A 78 15.34 -2.37 23.49
CA THR A 78 14.93 -0.98 23.40
C THR A 78 13.56 -0.89 22.72
N ASN A 79 12.67 -0.06 23.29
CA ASN A 79 11.37 0.25 22.70
C ASN A 79 11.39 1.68 22.13
N ASP A 80 11.38 1.80 20.81
CA ASP A 80 11.40 3.09 20.12
C ASP A 80 9.98 3.65 19.88
N SER A 81 8.93 2.92 20.29
CA SER A 81 7.56 3.42 20.18
C SER A 81 7.30 4.50 21.22
N ALA A 82 6.93 5.70 20.74
CA ALA A 82 6.36 6.75 21.60
C ALA A 82 4.88 6.49 21.98
N VAL A 83 4.24 5.48 21.38
CA VAL A 83 2.83 5.14 21.64
C VAL A 83 2.73 4.24 22.87
N LYS A 84 1.91 4.64 23.84
CA LYS A 84 1.72 3.92 25.10
C LYS A 84 1.18 2.50 24.85
N GLY A 85 1.83 1.50 25.45
CA GLY A 85 1.42 0.09 25.35
C GLY A 85 1.94 -0.63 24.11
N MET A 86 2.51 0.10 23.16
CA MET A 86 3.09 -0.43 21.92
C MET A 86 4.58 -0.68 22.07
N PHE A 87 5.03 -1.80 21.54
CA PHE A 87 6.44 -2.14 21.37
C PHE A 87 6.82 -2.01 19.89
N LEU A 88 7.89 -1.26 19.65
CA LEU A 88 8.58 -1.21 18.37
C LEU A 88 10.07 -1.40 18.67
N SER A 89 10.59 -2.57 18.34
CA SER A 89 12.01 -2.89 18.59
C SER A 89 12.93 -1.95 17.84
N GLU A 90 14.18 -1.75 18.26
CA GLU A 90 15.26 -1.33 17.35
C GLU A 90 15.33 -2.21 16.07
N ARG A 91 16.15 -1.80 15.09
CA ARG A 91 16.33 -2.58 13.85
C ARG A 91 16.74 -4.00 14.18
N ALA A 92 15.93 -4.93 13.69
CA ALA A 92 16.18 -6.35 13.83
C ALA A 92 17.05 -6.83 12.66
N TRP A 93 17.69 -7.98 12.83
CA TRP A 93 18.32 -8.71 11.74
C TRP A 93 17.98 -10.19 11.81
N PHE A 94 18.12 -10.82 10.67
CA PHE A 94 17.78 -12.21 10.45
C PHE A 94 18.80 -12.81 9.49
N SER A 95 19.16 -14.07 9.73
CA SER A 95 20.02 -14.83 8.84
C SER A 95 19.49 -16.24 8.75
N MET A 96 19.17 -16.66 7.52
CA MET A 96 18.75 -18.03 7.24
C MET A 96 19.85 -19.05 7.55
N SER A 97 21.12 -18.61 7.48
CA SER A 97 22.29 -19.48 7.64
C SER A 97 22.71 -19.70 9.09
N GLU A 98 22.30 -18.84 10.02
CA GLU A 98 22.80 -18.84 11.40
C GLU A 98 21.82 -19.43 12.41
N SER A 99 20.66 -18.80 12.61
CA SER A 99 19.80 -19.10 13.78
C SER A 99 18.34 -19.36 13.46
N GLN A 100 17.85 -18.98 12.26
CA GLN A 100 16.43 -19.00 11.91
C GLN A 100 15.52 -18.23 12.88
N TYR A 101 16.10 -17.38 13.74
CA TYR A 101 15.39 -16.53 14.69
C TYR A 101 15.69 -15.07 14.41
N LEU A 102 14.76 -14.19 14.79
CA LEU A 102 14.94 -12.76 14.66
C LEU A 102 15.75 -12.24 15.85
N HIS A 103 16.73 -11.40 15.56
CA HIS A 103 17.61 -10.81 16.55
C HIS A 103 17.37 -9.31 16.68
N VAL A 104 17.44 -8.81 17.91
CA VAL A 104 17.37 -7.38 18.24
C VAL A 104 18.53 -7.04 19.18
N PRO A 105 19.19 -5.88 19.05
CA PRO A 105 20.26 -5.50 19.97
C PRO A 105 19.70 -5.33 21.38
N SER A 106 20.43 -5.77 22.39
CA SER A 106 20.08 -5.43 23.78
C SER A 106 20.45 -3.99 24.10
N GLN A 107 19.58 -3.32 24.85
CA GLN A 107 19.80 -1.98 25.39
C GLN A 107 21.11 -1.87 26.21
N ASP A 108 21.52 -2.94 26.89
CA ASP A 108 22.67 -2.95 27.79
C ASP A 108 23.97 -3.44 27.11
N ASN A 109 23.96 -3.64 25.78
CA ASN A 109 25.05 -4.26 25.02
C ASN A 109 25.47 -5.65 25.56
N LEU A 110 24.55 -6.36 26.23
CA LEU A 110 24.79 -7.69 26.81
C LEU A 110 24.72 -8.83 25.79
N GLY A 111 24.72 -8.49 24.49
CA GLY A 111 24.49 -9.40 23.38
C GLY A 111 23.06 -9.27 22.81
N ASP A 112 22.74 -10.15 21.88
CA ASP A 112 21.52 -10.04 21.08
C ASP A 112 20.35 -10.75 21.77
N ILE A 113 19.13 -10.26 21.52
CA ILE A 113 17.89 -10.82 22.04
C ILE A 113 17.19 -11.56 20.92
N TRP A 114 16.82 -12.81 21.18
CA TRP A 114 16.32 -13.73 20.18
C TRP A 114 14.81 -13.88 20.34
N PHE A 115 14.09 -13.71 19.24
CA PHE A 115 12.63 -13.76 19.19
C PHE A 115 12.16 -14.88 18.27
N ASP A 116 11.17 -15.66 18.75
CA ASP A 116 10.40 -16.60 17.93
C ASP A 116 9.12 -15.89 17.50
N THR A 117 9.08 -15.37 16.26
CA THR A 117 7.94 -14.54 15.88
C THR A 117 7.68 -14.48 14.37
N PRO A 118 6.40 -14.50 13.92
CA PRO A 118 5.18 -14.56 14.72
C PRO A 118 4.93 -15.95 15.32
N SER A 119 4.89 -16.03 16.65
CA SER A 119 4.52 -17.22 17.42
C SER A 119 3.22 -16.97 18.17
N TYR A 120 2.38 -18.00 18.29
CA TYR A 120 1.11 -17.91 19.02
C TYR A 120 1.21 -18.65 20.35
N THR A 121 0.86 -17.94 21.42
CA THR A 121 0.57 -18.57 22.71
C THR A 121 -0.86 -18.24 23.10
N SER A 122 -1.59 -19.17 23.71
CA SER A 122 -3.01 -18.94 24.05
C SER A 122 -3.25 -17.78 25.03
N ASN A 123 -2.19 -17.28 25.68
CA ASN A 123 -2.24 -16.33 26.77
C ASN A 123 -1.56 -14.99 26.45
N ALA A 124 -0.89 -14.85 25.31
CA ALA A 124 -0.23 -13.62 24.88
C ALA A 124 -0.44 -13.39 23.37
N GLY A 125 -0.35 -12.13 22.93
CA GLY A 125 -0.32 -11.80 21.51
C GLY A 125 1.00 -12.24 20.84
N THR A 126 1.32 -11.63 19.71
CA THR A 126 2.56 -11.93 18.97
C THR A 126 3.26 -10.65 18.55
N LEU A 127 4.53 -10.76 18.14
CA LEU A 127 5.25 -9.68 17.50
C LEU A 127 5.26 -9.89 15.97
N PHE A 128 5.02 -8.84 15.21
CA PHE A 128 5.02 -8.92 13.76
C PHE A 128 6.35 -8.36 13.25
N PRO A 129 7.16 -9.16 12.56
CA PRO A 129 8.31 -8.63 11.86
C PRO A 129 7.83 -7.91 10.59
N LEU A 130 8.21 -6.65 10.45
CA LEU A 130 7.73 -5.77 9.39
C LEU A 130 8.86 -4.89 8.90
N HIS A 131 8.98 -4.70 7.59
CA HIS A 131 9.86 -3.66 7.03
C HIS A 131 9.44 -2.29 7.55
N GLU A 132 10.42 -1.43 7.86
CA GLU A 132 10.18 -0.05 8.30
C GLU A 132 9.29 0.72 7.31
N ALA A 133 9.50 0.46 6.02
CA ALA A 133 8.70 1.01 4.93
C ALA A 133 7.22 0.58 5.01
N CYS A 134 6.94 -0.68 5.35
CA CYS A 134 5.59 -1.20 5.51
C CYS A 134 4.88 -0.61 6.73
N ILE A 135 5.58 -0.43 7.85
CA ILE A 135 5.06 0.23 9.05
C ILE A 135 4.67 1.68 8.74
N SER A 136 5.59 2.42 8.10
CA SER A 136 5.40 3.82 7.73
C SER A 136 4.23 3.98 6.76
N LEU A 137 4.15 3.11 5.75
CA LEU A 137 3.07 3.13 4.77
C LEU A 137 1.73 2.75 5.40
N GLY A 138 1.69 1.75 6.28
CA GLY A 138 0.48 1.37 7.01
C GLY A 138 -0.06 2.49 7.89
N CYS A 139 0.82 3.19 8.60
CA CYS A 139 0.42 4.37 9.37
C CYS A 139 -0.17 5.46 8.47
N LYS A 140 0.46 5.77 7.33
CA LYS A 140 -0.08 6.74 6.35
C LYS A 140 -1.45 6.34 5.82
N VAL A 141 -1.69 5.05 5.52
CA VAL A 141 -3.00 4.55 5.07
C VAL A 141 -4.05 4.79 6.14
N ILE A 142 -3.76 4.41 7.37
CA ILE A 142 -4.67 4.54 8.52
C ILE A 142 -5.01 6.01 8.79
N GLU A 143 -4.00 6.88 8.82
CA GLU A 143 -4.19 8.33 8.99
C GLU A 143 -5.07 8.89 7.89
N ASN A 144 -4.84 8.49 6.64
CA ASN A 144 -5.62 8.98 5.50
C ASN A 144 -7.09 8.53 5.51
N LEU A 145 -7.39 7.32 5.99
CA LEU A 145 -8.76 6.84 6.09
C LEU A 145 -9.51 7.50 7.26
N ARG A 146 -8.81 7.99 8.27
CA ARG A 146 -9.36 8.58 9.49
C ARG A 146 -9.61 10.09 9.46
N LEU A 147 -9.39 10.75 8.32
CA LEU A 147 -9.59 12.20 8.16
C LEU A 147 -11.06 12.68 8.25
N GLU A 148 -12.01 11.82 8.62
CA GLU A 148 -13.38 12.23 8.97
C GLU A 148 -13.42 12.65 10.46
N PRO A 149 -13.63 13.94 10.77
CA PRO A 149 -13.53 14.46 12.13
C PRO A 149 -14.74 14.03 12.96
N THR A 150 -14.62 12.92 13.66
CA THR A 150 -15.45 12.65 14.84
C THR A 150 -14.64 12.94 16.09
N ASP A 151 -15.29 13.62 17.05
CA ASP A 151 -14.78 14.22 18.30
C ASP A 151 -14.11 13.23 19.30
N ARG A 152 -13.71 12.05 18.83
CA ARG A 152 -13.07 11.00 19.64
C ARG A 152 -11.56 11.22 19.63
N LYS A 153 -10.92 10.99 20.78
CA LYS A 153 -9.46 10.87 20.88
C LYS A 153 -9.01 9.81 19.87
N LEU A 154 -8.47 10.24 18.74
CA LEU A 154 -8.01 9.34 17.69
C LEU A 154 -6.88 8.49 18.25
N GLU A 155 -7.05 7.17 18.19
CA GLU A 155 -5.97 6.26 18.52
C GLU A 155 -4.81 6.46 17.55
N PRO A 156 -3.54 6.44 18.01
CA PRO A 156 -2.39 6.57 17.12
C PRO A 156 -2.38 5.49 16.02
N ALA A 157 -1.97 5.86 14.81
CA ALA A 157 -2.01 4.96 13.65
C ALA A 157 -1.22 3.66 13.86
N LEU A 158 -0.08 3.72 14.56
CA LEU A 158 0.72 2.54 14.91
C LEU A 158 -0.04 1.55 15.81
N SER A 159 -0.83 2.06 16.76
CA SER A 159 -1.68 1.21 17.64
C SER A 159 -2.69 0.44 16.80
N VAL A 160 -3.24 1.09 15.79
CA VAL A 160 -4.32 0.56 14.97
C VAL A 160 -3.79 -0.42 13.96
N LEU A 161 -2.61 -0.15 13.41
CA LEU A 161 -1.89 -1.13 12.60
C LEU A 161 -1.64 -2.41 13.40
N SER A 162 -1.22 -2.29 14.66
CA SER A 162 -1.01 -3.46 15.51
C SER A 162 -2.31 -4.19 15.88
N GLN A 163 -3.39 -3.45 16.12
CA GLN A 163 -4.72 -4.04 16.34
C GLN A 163 -5.16 -4.83 15.09
N LEU A 164 -5.05 -4.23 13.91
CA LEU A 164 -5.37 -4.85 12.62
C LEU A 164 -4.60 -6.16 12.41
N LEU A 165 -3.29 -6.13 12.66
CA LEU A 165 -2.43 -7.32 12.54
C LEU A 165 -2.83 -8.40 13.55
N ASN A 166 -3.09 -8.02 14.81
CA ASN A 166 -3.51 -8.97 15.85
C ASN A 166 -4.88 -9.57 15.58
N ALA A 167 -5.85 -8.80 15.13
CA ALA A 167 -7.19 -9.27 14.81
C ALA A 167 -7.16 -10.19 13.58
N SER A 168 -6.42 -9.81 12.54
CA SER A 168 -6.15 -10.69 11.38
C SER A 168 -5.49 -12.00 11.81
N PHE A 169 -4.46 -11.94 12.66
CA PHE A 169 -3.75 -13.11 13.17
C PHE A 169 -4.67 -14.02 14.00
N ARG A 170 -5.43 -13.47 14.95
CA ARG A 170 -6.38 -14.26 15.76
C ARG A 170 -7.46 -14.91 14.91
N THR A 171 -7.96 -14.22 13.89
CA THR A 171 -8.99 -14.75 12.99
C THR A 171 -8.46 -15.97 12.23
N ARG A 172 -7.22 -15.89 11.71
CA ARG A 172 -6.55 -17.04 11.06
C ARG A 172 -6.35 -18.21 12.01
N TYR A 173 -5.89 -17.95 13.24
CA TYR A 173 -5.64 -19.00 14.23
C TYR A 173 -6.93 -19.63 14.78
N ALA A 174 -8.03 -18.89 14.87
CA ALA A 174 -9.31 -19.42 15.31
C ALA A 174 -10.00 -20.29 14.24
N GLY A 175 -9.78 -20.00 12.96
CA GLY A 175 -10.38 -20.72 11.83
C GLY A 175 -9.53 -21.85 11.23
N SER A 176 -8.25 -21.95 11.61
CA SER A 176 -7.30 -22.91 11.05
C SER A 176 -7.40 -24.28 11.74
N ASP A 177 -7.66 -25.34 10.96
CA ASP A 177 -7.38 -26.70 11.39
C ASP A 177 -5.87 -26.88 11.65
N VAL A 178 -5.51 -27.88 12.47
CA VAL A 178 -4.17 -28.06 13.06
C VAL A 178 -3.02 -28.14 12.02
N ALA A 179 -3.30 -28.28 10.72
CA ALA A 179 -2.32 -28.48 9.64
C ALA A 179 -2.34 -27.43 8.50
N ASP A 180 -2.87 -26.21 8.69
CA ASP A 180 -2.78 -25.18 7.64
C ASP A 180 -1.41 -24.46 7.68
N ASP A 181 -0.58 -24.72 6.68
CA ASP A 181 0.76 -24.14 6.51
C ASP A 181 0.73 -22.62 6.20
N THR A 182 -0.45 -22.00 6.09
CA THR A 182 -0.63 -20.58 5.73
C THR A 182 -1.05 -19.67 6.90
N ARG A 183 -0.88 -20.11 8.16
CA ARG A 183 -1.32 -19.33 9.34
C ARG A 183 -0.75 -17.92 9.45
N ASN A 184 0.49 -17.74 9.01
CA ASN A 184 1.16 -16.44 9.03
C ASN A 184 0.78 -15.57 7.80
N ASP A 185 -0.02 -16.10 6.87
CA ASP A 185 -0.56 -15.37 5.73
C ASP A 185 -1.76 -14.50 6.11
N LEU A 186 -1.52 -13.44 6.88
CA LEU A 186 -2.57 -12.58 7.42
C LEU A 186 -3.47 -12.00 6.33
N PHE A 187 -2.83 -11.55 5.24
CA PHE A 187 -3.48 -10.79 4.18
C PHE A 187 -3.50 -11.54 2.84
N ASP A 188 -3.54 -12.87 2.83
CA ASP A 188 -3.65 -13.68 1.61
C ASP A 188 -2.56 -13.37 0.55
N LEU A 189 -1.35 -13.08 1.01
CA LEU A 189 -0.16 -12.79 0.22
C LEU A 189 0.23 -13.94 -0.72
N CYS A 190 -0.21 -15.17 -0.44
CA CYS A 190 -0.02 -16.33 -1.31
C CYS A 190 -1.08 -16.46 -2.41
N LYS A 191 -2.11 -15.61 -2.42
CA LYS A 191 -3.13 -15.65 -3.46
C LYS A 191 -2.73 -14.78 -4.65
N SER A 192 -2.97 -15.33 -5.84
CA SER A 192 -2.96 -14.59 -7.09
C SER A 192 -4.40 -14.48 -7.60
N SER A 193 -4.74 -13.35 -8.21
CA SER A 193 -6.06 -13.13 -8.82
C SER A 193 -5.92 -12.77 -10.29
N ASP A 194 -6.88 -13.17 -11.12
CA ASP A 194 -6.85 -12.85 -12.55
C ASP A 194 -6.89 -11.33 -12.81
N GLU A 195 -7.49 -10.55 -11.91
CA GLU A 195 -7.63 -9.10 -12.06
C GLU A 195 -6.44 -8.28 -11.56
N LYS A 196 -5.83 -8.70 -10.43
CA LYS A 196 -4.75 -7.96 -9.74
C LYS A 196 -3.40 -8.67 -9.80
N GLY A 197 -3.33 -9.87 -10.38
CA GLY A 197 -2.13 -10.70 -10.40
C GLY A 197 -1.73 -11.19 -9.00
N PRO A 198 -0.44 -11.56 -8.83
CA PRO A 198 0.09 -12.01 -7.54
C PRO A 198 0.10 -10.89 -6.50
N ARG A 199 -0.49 -11.15 -5.33
CA ARG A 199 -0.57 -10.17 -4.24
C ARG A 199 0.79 -9.91 -3.58
N SER A 200 1.69 -10.88 -3.64
CA SER A 200 3.08 -10.74 -3.19
C SER A 200 4.01 -11.65 -4.01
N VAL A 201 5.31 -11.55 -3.74
CA VAL A 201 6.33 -12.45 -4.29
C VAL A 201 6.05 -13.92 -3.96
N LEU A 202 5.32 -14.19 -2.86
CA LEU A 202 4.94 -15.53 -2.40
C LEU A 202 3.85 -16.17 -3.29
N ALA A 203 3.07 -15.36 -4.02
CA ALA A 203 2.02 -15.81 -4.94
C ALA A 203 2.50 -15.93 -6.39
N MET A 204 3.78 -15.64 -6.67
CA MET A 204 4.31 -15.66 -8.03
C MET A 204 4.51 -17.09 -8.52
N THR A 205 4.22 -17.29 -9.80
CA THR A 205 4.62 -18.51 -10.49
C THR A 205 6.12 -18.53 -10.71
N ARG A 206 6.67 -19.73 -10.92
CA ARG A 206 8.07 -19.90 -11.29
C ARG A 206 8.40 -19.07 -12.53
N LEU A 207 7.60 -19.11 -13.59
CA LEU A 207 7.90 -18.39 -14.83
C LEU A 207 8.00 -16.87 -14.63
N GLU A 208 7.09 -16.27 -13.87
CA GLU A 208 7.15 -14.84 -13.53
C GLU A 208 8.42 -14.52 -12.73
N TRP A 209 8.81 -15.40 -11.82
CA TRP A 209 10.06 -15.26 -11.06
C TRP A 209 11.29 -15.27 -11.97
N TRP A 210 11.41 -16.25 -12.87
CA TRP A 210 12.52 -16.31 -13.83
C TRP A 210 12.49 -15.15 -14.84
N GLY A 211 11.32 -14.55 -15.06
CA GLY A 211 11.14 -13.37 -15.92
C GLY A 211 11.59 -12.05 -15.31
N GLY A 212 11.95 -12.02 -14.01
CA GLY A 212 12.34 -10.79 -13.31
C GLY A 212 11.17 -9.96 -12.78
N GLU A 213 9.94 -10.47 -12.83
CA GLU A 213 8.75 -9.77 -12.33
C GLU A 213 8.76 -9.57 -10.79
N TYR A 214 9.73 -10.17 -10.08
CA TYR A 214 9.91 -9.97 -8.64
C TYR A 214 10.46 -8.57 -8.32
N ASP A 215 11.13 -7.90 -9.27
CA ASP A 215 11.79 -6.61 -9.04
C ASP A 215 10.81 -5.52 -8.57
N ARG A 216 9.57 -5.54 -9.08
CA ARG A 216 8.53 -4.60 -8.63
C ARG A 216 8.06 -4.87 -7.20
N PHE A 217 8.17 -6.10 -6.69
CA PHE A 217 7.86 -6.41 -5.29
C PHE A 217 8.99 -5.99 -4.34
N TYR A 218 10.22 -5.97 -4.84
CA TYR A 218 11.42 -5.63 -4.09
C TYR A 218 11.86 -4.16 -4.26
N ALA A 219 11.18 -3.37 -5.06
CA ALA A 219 11.40 -1.94 -5.14
C ALA A 219 10.92 -1.24 -3.86
N ASN A 220 11.74 -0.34 -3.30
CA ASN A 220 11.41 0.38 -2.07
C ASN A 220 10.13 1.21 -2.25
N PRO A 221 9.02 0.90 -1.55
CA PRO A 221 7.75 1.61 -1.76
C PRO A 221 7.79 3.07 -1.26
N LEU A 222 8.83 3.49 -0.54
CA LEU A 222 9.03 4.86 -0.09
C LEU A 222 9.92 5.69 -1.01
N ASP A 223 10.54 5.10 -2.04
CA ASP A 223 11.33 5.88 -3.01
C ASP A 223 10.44 6.90 -3.73
N GLU A 224 11.01 8.06 -4.04
CA GLU A 224 10.30 9.18 -4.67
C GLU A 224 10.79 9.46 -6.10
N VAL A 225 11.71 8.61 -6.59
CA VAL A 225 12.39 8.80 -7.87
C VAL A 225 11.40 8.51 -9.02
N ASN A 226 11.44 9.28 -10.11
CA ASN A 226 10.65 9.01 -11.33
C ASN A 226 9.12 9.07 -11.23
N THR A 227 8.50 9.33 -10.08
CA THR A 227 7.04 9.52 -9.97
C THR A 227 6.56 10.72 -10.81
N SER A 228 7.19 11.88 -10.63
CA SER A 228 6.84 13.11 -11.36
C SER A 228 7.14 13.03 -12.87
N PRO A 229 8.33 12.55 -13.31
CA PRO A 229 8.58 12.24 -14.72
C PRO A 229 7.55 11.30 -15.36
N PHE A 230 7.13 10.25 -14.65
CA PHE A 230 6.13 9.32 -15.14
C PHE A 230 4.77 9.99 -15.35
N VAL A 231 4.30 10.76 -14.36
CA VAL A 231 3.03 11.51 -14.49
C VAL A 231 3.10 12.56 -15.60
N LEU A 232 4.25 13.21 -15.80
CA LEU A 232 4.48 14.10 -16.93
C LEU A 232 4.33 13.36 -18.27
N THR A 233 4.89 12.16 -18.42
CA THR A 233 4.71 11.34 -19.62
C THR A 233 3.24 10.99 -19.86
N ILE A 234 2.49 10.62 -18.81
CA ILE A 234 1.05 10.36 -18.94
C ILE A 234 0.32 11.61 -19.40
N LEU A 235 0.59 12.78 -18.80
CA LEU A 235 -0.03 14.05 -19.19
C LEU A 235 0.26 14.40 -20.65
N GLN A 236 1.51 14.25 -21.10
CA GLN A 236 1.91 14.50 -22.48
C GLN A 236 1.24 13.52 -23.46
N ALA A 237 1.05 12.26 -23.06
CA ALA A 237 0.34 11.24 -23.82
C ALA A 237 -1.20 11.37 -23.74
N SER A 238 -1.71 12.24 -22.86
CA SER A 238 -3.15 12.51 -22.65
C SER A 238 -3.50 13.95 -23.04
N PRO A 239 -3.19 14.41 -24.27
CA PRO A 239 -3.54 15.76 -24.68
C PRO A 239 -5.05 15.95 -24.63
N HIS A 240 -5.48 17.10 -24.14
CA HIS A 240 -6.89 17.45 -23.99
C HIS A 240 -7.63 17.25 -25.33
N MET A 241 -8.65 16.38 -25.34
CA MET A 241 -9.66 16.42 -26.39
C MET A 241 -10.47 17.70 -26.18
N GLU A 242 -10.32 18.67 -27.10
CA GLU A 242 -11.26 19.77 -27.23
C GLU A 242 -12.69 19.18 -27.34
N LEU A 243 -13.61 19.80 -26.60
CA LEU A 243 -15.05 19.51 -26.49
C LEU A 243 -15.45 18.32 -25.60
N GLU A 244 -15.55 18.56 -24.29
CA GLU A 244 -16.89 18.44 -23.70
C GLU A 244 -17.59 19.76 -23.99
N GLN A 245 -18.23 19.83 -25.16
CA GLN A 245 -19.33 20.76 -25.39
C GLN A 245 -20.17 20.73 -24.12
N SER A 246 -20.36 21.89 -23.50
CA SER A 246 -21.30 22.10 -22.42
C SER A 246 -22.66 21.59 -22.91
N GLN A 247 -22.92 20.30 -22.73
CA GLN A 247 -24.25 19.77 -22.89
C GLN A 247 -25.04 20.53 -21.85
N THR A 248 -25.89 21.43 -22.31
CA THR A 248 -26.87 22.09 -21.45
C THR A 248 -27.84 21.00 -21.00
N TRP A 249 -27.45 20.30 -19.93
CA TRP A 249 -28.31 19.35 -19.25
C TRP A 249 -29.42 20.15 -18.59
N VAL A 250 -30.58 20.21 -19.23
CA VAL A 250 -31.78 20.81 -18.63
C VAL A 250 -32.33 19.80 -17.64
N SER A 251 -32.18 20.07 -16.33
CA SER A 251 -32.87 19.31 -15.30
C SER A 251 -34.37 19.52 -15.44
N SER A 252 -35.12 18.45 -15.69
CA SER A 252 -36.59 18.48 -15.72
C SER A 252 -37.22 18.63 -14.33
N ARG A 253 -36.44 18.42 -13.27
CA ARG A 253 -36.88 18.52 -11.87
C ARG A 253 -36.46 19.85 -11.26
N LYS A 254 -37.36 20.45 -10.47
CA LYS A 254 -37.07 21.63 -9.65
C LYS A 254 -35.97 21.31 -8.63
N PRO A 255 -34.86 22.08 -8.62
CA PRO A 255 -33.79 21.87 -7.65
C PRO A 255 -34.31 22.00 -6.21
N THR A 256 -33.85 21.13 -5.33
CA THR A 256 -34.23 21.15 -3.90
C THR A 256 -33.00 21.31 -3.01
N THR A 257 -33.14 22.05 -1.91
CA THR A 257 -32.06 22.26 -0.90
C THR A 257 -30.78 22.84 -1.49
N LEU A 258 -29.63 22.15 -1.36
CA LEU A 258 -28.32 22.56 -1.84
C LEU A 258 -28.28 22.76 -3.37
N GLU A 259 -29.07 21.97 -4.11
CA GLU A 259 -29.19 22.13 -5.58
C GLU A 259 -29.77 23.48 -5.98
N GLY A 260 -30.50 24.16 -5.08
CA GLY A 260 -31.09 25.47 -5.30
C GLY A 260 -30.10 26.63 -5.15
N PHE A 261 -28.90 26.39 -4.60
CA PHE A 261 -27.92 27.44 -4.39
C PHE A 261 -27.31 27.92 -5.72
N PRO A 262 -26.95 29.21 -5.83
CA PRO A 262 -26.12 29.71 -6.92
C PRO A 262 -24.78 28.94 -7.00
N PRO A 263 -24.21 28.73 -8.20
CA PRO A 263 -22.92 28.04 -8.36
C PRO A 263 -21.82 28.61 -7.47
N GLU A 264 -21.78 29.93 -7.27
CA GLU A 264 -20.77 30.61 -6.47
C GLU A 264 -20.80 30.20 -4.99
N LEU A 265 -22.00 29.89 -4.46
CA LEU A 265 -22.12 29.36 -3.10
C LEU A 265 -21.74 27.89 -3.03
N VAL A 266 -22.02 27.11 -4.08
CA VAL A 266 -21.60 25.71 -4.17
C VAL A 266 -20.06 25.63 -4.25
N ASP A 267 -19.43 26.50 -5.04
CA ASP A 267 -17.98 26.64 -5.13
C ASP A 267 -17.38 26.96 -3.75
N LEU A 268 -17.91 27.97 -3.06
CA LEU A 268 -17.45 28.34 -1.72
C LEU A 268 -17.60 27.18 -0.72
N ILE A 269 -18.68 26.41 -0.79
CA ILE A 269 -18.85 25.22 0.06
C ILE A 269 -17.78 24.17 -0.28
N CYS A 270 -17.52 23.94 -1.57
CA CYS A 270 -16.52 22.98 -2.03
C CYS A 270 -15.10 23.33 -1.56
N ASP A 271 -14.78 24.61 -1.39
CA ASP A 271 -13.49 25.06 -0.84
C ASP A 271 -13.25 24.60 0.62
N TYR A 272 -14.32 24.28 1.37
CA TYR A 272 -14.22 23.74 2.74
C TYR A 272 -14.37 22.21 2.81
N LEU A 273 -14.62 21.55 1.69
CA LEU A 273 -14.81 20.11 1.62
C LEU A 273 -13.53 19.39 1.23
N SER A 274 -13.35 18.16 1.72
CA SER A 274 -12.30 17.28 1.18
C SER A 274 -12.58 16.97 -0.29
N ALA A 275 -11.53 16.70 -1.08
CA ALA A 275 -11.71 16.34 -2.49
C ALA A 275 -12.61 15.11 -2.68
N ARG A 276 -12.59 14.16 -1.74
CA ARG A 276 -13.51 13.00 -1.72
C ARG A 276 -14.96 13.43 -1.54
N SER A 277 -15.23 14.34 -0.61
CA SER A 277 -16.57 14.89 -0.37
C SER A 277 -17.07 15.70 -1.57
N VAL A 278 -16.18 16.45 -2.26
CA VAL A 278 -16.52 17.15 -3.52
C VAL A 278 -16.89 16.16 -4.62
N VAL A 279 -16.12 15.08 -4.82
CA VAL A 279 -16.45 14.02 -5.79
C VAL A 279 -17.77 13.32 -5.43
N ALA A 280 -18.00 13.03 -4.14
CA ALA A 280 -19.24 12.44 -3.67
C ALA A 280 -20.41 13.38 -3.97
N LEU A 281 -20.28 14.67 -3.65
CA LEU A 281 -21.28 15.70 -3.90
C LEU A 281 -21.65 15.78 -5.39
N HIS A 282 -20.67 15.81 -6.28
CA HIS A 282 -20.90 15.78 -7.73
C HIS A 282 -21.69 14.55 -8.19
N ARG A 283 -21.53 13.39 -7.53
CA ARG A 283 -22.24 12.15 -7.88
C ARG A 283 -23.66 12.06 -7.32
N THR A 284 -24.07 12.95 -6.41
CA THR A 284 -25.39 12.87 -5.75
C THR A 284 -26.55 13.23 -6.67
N SER A 285 -26.38 14.20 -7.58
CA SER A 285 -27.45 14.61 -8.50
C SER A 285 -26.91 15.30 -9.74
N LYS A 286 -27.72 15.30 -10.82
CA LYS A 286 -27.38 16.02 -12.06
C LYS A 286 -27.24 17.53 -11.85
N ALA A 287 -28.04 18.11 -10.96
CA ALA A 287 -27.99 19.54 -10.68
C ALA A 287 -26.71 19.94 -9.95
N LEU A 288 -26.24 19.11 -9.01
CA LEU A 288 -24.97 19.30 -8.33
C LEU A 288 -23.79 18.99 -9.23
N ALA A 289 -23.86 17.95 -10.06
CA ALA A 289 -22.82 17.67 -11.07
C ALA A 289 -22.53 18.89 -11.97
N MET A 290 -23.56 19.64 -12.35
CA MET A 290 -23.43 20.85 -13.17
C MET A 290 -22.87 22.07 -12.40
N LYS A 291 -22.88 22.05 -11.06
CA LYS A 291 -22.49 23.18 -10.21
C LYS A 291 -21.21 22.93 -9.41
N THR A 292 -20.86 21.68 -9.15
CA THR A 292 -19.66 21.32 -8.40
C THR A 292 -18.42 21.51 -9.29
N PRO A 293 -17.41 22.27 -8.84
CA PRO A 293 -16.26 22.63 -9.67
C PRO A 293 -15.26 21.47 -9.79
N MET A 294 -15.56 20.45 -10.60
CA MET A 294 -14.63 19.35 -10.94
C MET A 294 -13.83 19.63 -12.21
N ASN A 295 -13.32 20.86 -12.32
CA ASN A 295 -12.51 21.32 -13.46
C ASN A 295 -11.06 20.81 -13.41
N ASN A 296 -10.26 21.08 -14.43
CA ASN A 296 -8.85 20.67 -14.47
C ASN A 296 -8.04 21.17 -13.27
N LYS A 297 -8.35 22.36 -12.75
CA LYS A 297 -7.69 22.90 -11.55
C LYS A 297 -7.96 22.03 -10.33
N PHE A 298 -9.21 21.59 -10.11
CA PHE A 298 -9.58 20.68 -9.03
C PHE A 298 -8.76 19.38 -9.10
N TRP A 299 -8.70 18.73 -10.27
CA TRP A 299 -7.97 17.47 -10.43
C TRP A 299 -6.47 17.62 -10.24
N ARG A 300 -5.88 18.69 -10.81
CA ARG A 300 -4.46 19.01 -10.61
C ARG A 300 -4.15 19.25 -9.14
N ASP A 301 -4.91 20.13 -8.50
CA ASP A 301 -4.67 20.52 -7.11
C ASP A 301 -4.88 19.31 -6.18
N SER A 302 -5.84 18.45 -6.49
CA SER A 302 -6.11 17.20 -5.73
C SER A 302 -5.05 16.10 -5.92
N LEU A 303 -4.38 16.07 -7.07
CA LEU A 303 -3.21 15.20 -7.29
C LEU A 303 -1.99 15.76 -6.57
N ARG A 304 -1.82 17.09 -6.58
CA ARG A 304 -0.71 17.79 -5.92
C ARG A 304 -0.69 17.57 -4.42
N ASP A 305 -1.83 17.70 -3.77
CA ASP A 305 -1.94 17.59 -2.31
C ASP A 305 -2.22 16.15 -1.84
N GLY A 306 -2.31 15.20 -2.77
CA GLY A 306 -2.62 13.79 -2.48
C GLY A 306 -4.02 13.55 -1.93
N SER A 307 -4.92 14.53 -1.95
CA SER A 307 -6.26 14.40 -1.37
C SER A 307 -7.13 13.34 -2.06
N LEU A 308 -6.97 13.18 -3.38
CA LEU A 308 -7.61 12.09 -4.15
C LEU A 308 -6.73 10.85 -4.28
N HIS A 309 -5.42 11.04 -4.36
CA HIS A 309 -4.44 9.96 -4.51
C HIS A 309 -3.40 10.02 -3.39
N PRO A 310 -3.75 9.54 -2.18
CA PRO A 310 -2.87 9.68 -1.02
C PRO A 310 -1.55 8.95 -1.16
N HIS A 311 -1.47 7.93 -2.03
CA HIS A 311 -0.25 7.22 -2.35
C HIS A 311 0.71 8.01 -3.26
N LEU A 312 0.31 9.16 -3.80
CA LEU A 312 1.14 10.04 -4.65
C LEU A 312 1.67 11.27 -3.86
N TRP A 313 2.09 11.07 -2.61
CA TRP A 313 2.55 12.16 -1.74
C TRP A 313 3.83 12.86 -2.22
N ASP A 314 4.56 12.25 -3.15
CA ASP A 314 5.85 12.66 -3.70
C ASP A 314 5.73 13.37 -5.06
N LEU A 315 4.52 13.74 -5.47
CA LEU A 315 4.28 14.38 -6.75
C LEU A 315 4.70 15.87 -6.74
N ASP A 316 5.80 16.19 -7.43
CA ASP A 316 6.22 17.57 -7.66
C ASP A 316 5.51 18.16 -8.88
N THR A 317 4.32 18.70 -8.62
CA THR A 317 3.54 19.38 -9.67
C THR A 317 4.21 20.63 -10.23
N LYS A 318 5.10 21.31 -9.51
CA LYS A 318 5.84 22.47 -10.05
C LYS A 318 6.85 22.03 -11.10
N TRP A 319 7.54 20.92 -10.83
CA TRP A 319 8.43 20.29 -11.79
C TRP A 319 7.67 19.84 -13.05
N ILE A 320 6.51 19.23 -12.88
CA ILE A 320 5.64 18.81 -14.00
C ILE A 320 5.20 20.03 -14.82
N GLU A 321 4.69 21.08 -14.17
CA GLU A 321 4.26 22.32 -14.84
C GLU A 321 5.39 22.98 -15.64
N HIS A 322 6.59 23.03 -15.08
CA HIS A 322 7.78 23.51 -15.80
C HIS A 322 8.12 22.65 -17.01
N GLY A 323 8.06 21.31 -16.87
CA GLY A 323 8.26 20.39 -18.00
C GLY A 323 7.24 20.60 -19.13
N LEU A 324 5.96 20.78 -18.79
CA LEU A 324 4.89 21.02 -19.77
C LEU A 324 5.08 22.35 -20.54
N GLN A 325 5.59 23.39 -19.88
CA GLN A 325 5.88 24.69 -20.51
C GLN A 325 6.99 24.60 -21.57
N GLN A 326 7.97 23.72 -21.38
CA GLN A 326 9.06 23.52 -22.32
C GLN A 326 8.62 22.71 -23.56
N SER A 327 7.64 21.83 -23.42
CA SER A 327 7.17 20.93 -24.48
C SER A 327 6.32 21.61 -25.56
N ARG A 328 5.73 22.79 -25.31
CA ARG A 328 4.85 23.47 -26.28
C ARG A 328 5.00 24.99 -26.26
N PRO A 329 5.33 25.62 -27.41
CA PRO A 329 5.16 27.06 -27.56
C PRO A 329 3.70 27.37 -27.95
N ARG A 330 3.06 28.33 -27.24
CA ARG A 330 1.81 29.05 -27.60
C ARG A 330 0.44 28.51 -27.10
N PHE A 331 0.30 28.23 -25.81
CA PHE A 331 -1.02 28.32 -25.16
C PHE A 331 -1.00 29.41 -24.08
N LEU A 332 -2.10 30.19 -23.98
CA LEU A 332 -2.28 31.28 -23.02
C LEU A 332 -2.36 30.78 -21.55
N ASP A 333 -2.65 29.50 -21.35
CA ASP A 333 -2.47 28.77 -20.09
C ASP A 333 -2.00 27.32 -20.40
N PRO A 334 -0.72 26.99 -20.19
CA PRO A 334 -0.18 25.65 -20.40
C PRO A 334 -0.89 24.58 -19.58
N THR A 335 -1.41 24.92 -18.40
CA THR A 335 -2.01 23.94 -17.48
C THR A 335 -3.44 23.57 -17.84
N ALA A 336 -4.15 24.45 -18.56
CA ALA A 336 -5.48 24.21 -19.07
C ALA A 336 -5.50 23.23 -20.27
N ALA A 337 -4.36 23.03 -20.94
CA ALA A 337 -4.26 22.21 -22.16
C ALA A 337 -4.07 20.69 -21.91
N PHE A 338 -4.02 20.26 -20.66
CA PHE A 338 -3.78 18.86 -20.27
C PHE A 338 -4.95 18.27 -19.49
N ASP A 339 -5.26 17.00 -19.74
CA ASP A 339 -6.38 16.28 -19.13
C ASP A 339 -6.00 15.70 -17.76
N TRP A 340 -5.94 16.56 -16.75
CA TRP A 340 -5.66 16.16 -15.37
C TRP A 340 -6.69 15.18 -14.80
N LYS A 341 -7.96 15.26 -15.25
CA LYS A 341 -9.02 14.32 -14.89
C LYS A 341 -8.70 12.93 -15.42
N GLY A 342 -8.35 12.81 -16.70
CA GLY A 342 -7.95 11.56 -17.32
C GLY A 342 -6.75 10.94 -16.60
N VAL A 343 -5.74 11.75 -16.28
CA VAL A 343 -4.56 11.28 -15.52
C VAL A 343 -4.94 10.77 -14.14
N ALA A 344 -5.76 11.50 -13.38
CA ALA A 344 -6.25 11.02 -12.08
C ALA A 344 -7.00 9.69 -12.22
N GLN A 345 -7.86 9.55 -13.22
CA GLN A 345 -8.60 8.30 -13.46
C GLN A 345 -7.68 7.12 -13.81
N ILE A 346 -6.67 7.34 -14.65
CA ILE A 346 -5.68 6.33 -15.03
C ILE A 346 -4.89 5.88 -13.80
N LEU A 347 -4.38 6.84 -13.02
CA LEU A 347 -3.62 6.55 -11.80
C LEU A 347 -4.49 5.83 -10.76
N PHE A 348 -5.78 6.15 -10.69
CA PHE A 348 -6.72 5.47 -9.81
C PHE A 348 -6.91 4.01 -10.24
N ALA A 349 -7.18 3.79 -11.52
CA ALA A 349 -7.35 2.45 -12.08
C ALA A 349 -6.09 1.59 -11.90
N ALA A 350 -4.92 2.18 -12.14
CA ALA A 350 -3.62 1.52 -11.95
C ALA A 350 -3.33 1.19 -10.50
N SER A 351 -3.80 2.02 -9.56
CA SER A 351 -3.68 1.67 -8.14
C SER A 351 -4.49 0.42 -7.80
N LEU A 352 -5.56 0.10 -8.53
CA LEU A 352 -6.51 -0.97 -8.20
C LEU A 352 -6.31 -2.30 -8.95
N ALA A 353 -5.62 -2.29 -10.10
CA ALA A 353 -5.49 -3.44 -11.00
C ALA A 353 -4.11 -3.49 -11.64
N ASN A 354 -3.75 -4.64 -12.23
CA ASN A 354 -2.55 -4.75 -13.06
C ASN A 354 -2.57 -3.68 -14.17
N SER A 355 -1.41 -3.03 -14.36
CA SER A 355 -1.17 -1.88 -15.24
C SER A 355 -1.49 -2.11 -16.71
N ASP A 356 -1.79 -3.34 -17.13
CA ASP A 356 -1.93 -3.74 -18.53
C ASP A 356 -3.19 -3.21 -19.22
N ARG A 357 -4.11 -2.57 -18.48
CA ARG A 357 -5.35 -2.03 -19.05
C ARG A 357 -5.16 -0.73 -19.83
N ASP A 358 -4.09 0.03 -19.56
CA ASP A 358 -3.79 1.28 -20.23
C ASP A 358 -2.33 1.29 -20.73
N PRO A 359 -2.08 1.49 -22.04
CA PRO A 359 -0.72 1.45 -22.58
C PRO A 359 0.20 2.52 -21.98
N ARG A 360 -0.36 3.61 -21.44
CA ARG A 360 0.41 4.67 -20.76
C ARG A 360 0.97 4.22 -19.41
N MET A 361 0.46 3.12 -18.87
CA MET A 361 0.88 2.54 -17.59
C MET A 361 1.98 1.49 -17.73
N LYS A 362 2.42 1.19 -18.95
CA LYS A 362 3.45 0.16 -19.21
C LYS A 362 4.76 0.44 -18.47
N ASP A 363 5.12 1.71 -18.35
CA ASP A 363 6.36 2.16 -17.69
C ASP A 363 6.12 2.66 -16.26
N LEU A 364 5.10 2.13 -15.57
CA LEU A 364 4.82 2.47 -14.18
C LEU A 364 6.05 2.15 -13.31
N PRO A 365 6.61 3.13 -12.59
CA PRO A 365 7.77 2.88 -11.76
C PRO A 365 7.49 1.81 -10.69
N HIS A 366 8.42 0.88 -10.55
CA HIS A 366 8.30 -0.28 -9.67
C HIS A 366 7.98 0.08 -8.22
N HIS A 367 8.62 1.14 -7.67
CA HIS A 367 8.36 1.60 -6.30
C HIS A 367 6.93 2.10 -6.13
N LEU A 368 6.41 2.85 -7.12
CA LEU A 368 5.05 3.38 -7.08
C LEU A 368 4.03 2.24 -7.19
N TRP A 369 4.28 1.25 -8.05
CA TRP A 369 3.47 0.05 -8.10
C TRP A 369 3.45 -0.69 -6.76
N ASN A 370 4.62 -0.92 -6.14
CA ASN A 370 4.73 -1.61 -4.86
C ASN A 370 4.01 -0.86 -3.73
N ARG A 371 4.14 0.48 -3.74
CA ARG A 371 3.45 1.39 -2.83
C ARG A 371 1.94 1.25 -2.94
N CYS A 372 1.39 1.31 -4.16
CA CYS A 372 -0.04 1.13 -4.40
C CYS A 372 -0.55 -0.24 -3.96
N ARG A 373 0.23 -1.29 -4.23
CA ARG A 373 -0.07 -2.66 -3.80
C ARG A 373 -0.19 -2.75 -2.28
N ILE A 374 0.85 -2.33 -1.54
CA ILE A 374 0.85 -2.39 -0.07
C ILE A 374 -0.25 -1.49 0.51
N TRP A 375 -0.46 -0.30 -0.08
CA TRP A 375 -1.54 0.60 0.31
C TRP A 375 -2.91 -0.09 0.26
N ASN A 376 -3.19 -0.81 -0.83
CA ASN A 376 -4.45 -1.53 -0.97
C ASN A 376 -4.58 -2.72 -0.04
N ILE A 377 -3.50 -3.46 0.21
CA ILE A 377 -3.51 -4.59 1.15
C ILE A 377 -4.00 -4.12 2.52
N ILE A 378 -3.45 -3.01 3.01
CA ILE A 378 -3.80 -2.44 4.32
C ILE A 378 -5.20 -1.84 4.29
N LYS A 379 -5.55 -1.12 3.22
CA LYS A 379 -6.88 -0.53 3.07
C LYS A 379 -7.99 -1.59 3.02
N GLU A 380 -7.80 -2.67 2.28
CA GLU A 380 -8.75 -3.79 2.20
C GLU A 380 -8.96 -4.41 3.59
N ALA A 381 -7.86 -4.69 4.31
CA ALA A 381 -7.94 -5.27 5.64
C ALA A 381 -8.66 -4.38 6.66
N LEU A 382 -8.46 -3.05 6.59
CA LEU A 382 -9.18 -2.11 7.46
C LEU A 382 -10.68 -2.05 7.16
N VAL A 383 -11.07 -2.11 5.88
CA VAL A 383 -12.49 -2.12 5.49
C VAL A 383 -13.17 -3.41 5.94
N ASP A 384 -12.48 -4.54 5.83
CA ASP A 384 -13.01 -5.83 6.27
C ASP A 384 -13.24 -5.86 7.79
N GLU A 385 -12.35 -5.24 8.58
CA GLU A 385 -12.53 -5.10 10.03
C GLU A 385 -13.68 -4.17 10.42
N GLU A 386 -13.89 -3.05 9.74
CA GLU A 386 -15.03 -2.15 10.04
C GLU A 386 -16.40 -2.79 9.76
N MET A 387 -16.43 -3.84 8.93
CA MET A 387 -17.65 -4.59 8.62
C MET A 387 -17.96 -5.72 9.61
N HIS A 388 -17.10 -6.00 10.60
CA HIS A 388 -17.25 -7.06 11.60
C HIS A 388 -17.37 -6.46 13.02
#